data_AF-A0A7J2PRP4-F1
#
_entry.id   AF-A0A7J2PRP4-F1
#
_cell.length_a   1.000
_cell.length_b   1.000
_cell.length_c   1.000
_cell.angle_alpha   90.00
_cell.angle_beta   90.00
_cell.angle_gamma   90.00
#
_symmetry.space_group_name_H-M   'P 1'
#
loop_
_entity.id
_entity.type
_entity.pdbx_description
1 polymer ?
#
loop_
_entity_poly.entity_id
_entity_poly.type
_entity_poly.pdbx_seq_one_letter_code
_entity_poly.pdbx_strand_id
1 'polypeptide(L)'
;MPTNLGEEEILRKKVWKIINLTEANRLYVHYKTLTFKKIGKVSSKIKLIRLPEILTICVLNALVPNSAMLLTGGHGSGKTTLVKLLGRMFTARSLREIENSIIRGHPQLTEEKLIGTLKLGKLMKDGEEEVVWRQFVTSFWKIIDEVNRLTPYAQDILLSLLAEGTVKYYDSIITINKFCLFGTINPNDVGTFELSQPFLDRFGISVPIAMPASHDLQLILAGKDEKFSGRDELIQVPKVLSLDELMEIWYYVNRISFSSEVNNYIHAIIREFTLCSRIDKGSSESIKPSEGLCSGCHFNTAQNICNKIDTILSVRVAKDLLRYSKALVWLLAINRIDVNIVNTIAPYVISHRVVYVKRELDKSPYYGNKYEFCKNILKSVQKRFKNRESCYQIVSRFRDGEPKETDLVELKKFEKNDLIVKYDLIPFVNSVLKNKEYSLIAQQIKEAGKKGDINKLAEIRDNLLEKIDIPNRGDLIEWCNHELYRQTVTDYVIKYSYWKDVWADIASEFPNLDQPLKDAFNQRQTKQIRTEDLLIEVNVTGTEDDSLVNIQVSGGSDALKLRSLMDNLSFIQKEE
;
A
#
# COMPACT_ATOMS: atom_id res chain seq x y z
N MET A 1 -17.21 -24.86 13.73
CA MET A 1 -16.12 -23.85 13.60
C MET A 1 -16.76 -22.57 13.07
N PRO A 2 -16.33 -21.37 13.46
CA PRO A 2 -16.88 -20.14 12.90
C PRO A 2 -16.61 -20.13 11.39
N THR A 3 -17.55 -19.63 10.59
CA THR A 3 -17.30 -19.28 9.19
C THR A 3 -16.19 -18.21 9.10
N ASN A 4 -15.45 -18.12 7.99
CA ASN A 4 -14.37 -17.14 7.77
C ASN A 4 -14.78 -15.68 8.11
N LEU A 5 -16.06 -15.32 7.93
CA LEU A 5 -16.66 -14.05 8.36
C LEU A 5 -16.60 -13.78 9.88
N GLY A 6 -16.63 -14.84 10.69
CA GLY A 6 -16.49 -14.76 12.14
C GLY A 6 -15.04 -14.51 12.58
N GLU A 7 -14.07 -15.13 11.91
CA GLU A 7 -12.64 -14.97 12.21
C GLU A 7 -12.15 -13.56 11.86
N GLU A 8 -12.49 -13.06 10.66
CA GLU A 8 -12.16 -11.69 10.26
C GLU A 8 -12.68 -10.64 11.27
N GLU A 9 -13.92 -10.82 11.76
CA GLU A 9 -14.51 -9.92 12.74
C GLU A 9 -13.83 -10.01 14.12
N ILE A 10 -13.34 -11.18 14.52
CA ILE A 10 -12.53 -11.35 15.74
C ILE A 10 -11.20 -10.59 15.61
N LEU A 11 -10.50 -10.76 14.48
CA LEU A 11 -9.25 -10.06 14.19
C LEU A 11 -9.46 -8.53 14.18
N ARG A 12 -10.53 -8.07 13.54
CA ARG A 12 -10.92 -6.65 13.52
C ARG A 12 -11.16 -6.14 14.94
N LYS A 13 -11.90 -6.87 15.78
CA LYS A 13 -12.13 -6.51 17.19
C LYS A 13 -10.82 -6.42 17.99
N LYS A 14 -9.84 -7.29 17.72
CA LYS A 14 -8.50 -7.20 18.31
C LYS A 14 -7.77 -5.92 17.92
N VAL A 15 -7.80 -5.52 16.65
CA VAL A 15 -7.21 -4.25 16.20
C VAL A 15 -7.91 -3.05 16.86
N TRP A 16 -9.24 -3.06 16.97
CA TRP A 16 -9.98 -2.03 17.71
C TRP A 16 -9.62 -2.00 19.20
N LYS A 17 -9.37 -3.17 19.80
CA LYS A 17 -8.88 -3.26 21.18
C LYS A 17 -7.52 -2.57 21.35
N ILE A 18 -6.61 -2.66 20.37
CA ILE A 18 -5.32 -1.93 20.38
C ILE A 18 -5.57 -0.42 20.44
N ILE A 19 -6.45 0.09 19.57
CA ILE A 19 -6.80 1.53 19.54
C ILE A 19 -7.38 1.96 20.89
N ASN A 20 -8.42 1.26 21.36
CA ASN A 20 -9.13 1.59 22.60
C ASN A 20 -8.24 1.50 23.84
N LEU A 21 -7.34 0.50 23.92
CA LEU A 21 -6.41 0.37 25.05
C LEU A 21 -5.39 1.50 25.07
N THR A 22 -4.92 1.92 23.90
CA THR A 22 -3.94 3.02 23.80
C THR A 22 -4.54 4.32 24.30
N GLU A 23 -5.80 4.59 23.95
CA GLU A 23 -6.54 5.76 24.44
C GLU A 23 -6.94 5.64 25.92
N ALA A 24 -7.55 4.52 26.31
CA ALA A 24 -8.08 4.33 27.66
C ALA A 24 -6.99 4.37 28.73
N ASN A 25 -5.82 3.77 28.44
CA ASN A 25 -4.67 3.78 29.33
C ASN A 25 -3.79 5.03 29.14
N ARG A 26 -4.22 5.99 28.29
CA ARG A 26 -3.52 7.25 28.02
C ARG A 26 -2.06 7.03 27.62
N LEU A 27 -1.78 5.94 26.92
CA LEU A 27 -0.43 5.59 26.50
C LEU A 27 0.09 6.56 25.43
N TYR A 28 -0.81 7.27 24.76
CA TYR A 28 -0.52 8.35 23.84
C TYR A 28 -1.68 9.36 23.83
N VAL A 29 -1.39 10.65 23.97
CA VAL A 29 -2.42 11.69 24.18
C VAL A 29 -2.34 12.76 23.10
N HIS A 30 -3.32 12.77 22.19
CA HIS A 30 -3.53 13.84 21.22
C HIS A 30 -5.03 13.98 20.88
N TYR A 31 -5.54 15.22 20.88
CA TYR A 31 -6.96 15.51 20.65
C TYR A 31 -7.45 15.35 19.19
N LYS A 32 -6.57 15.32 18.19
CA LYS A 32 -7.01 15.37 16.78
C LYS A 32 -7.70 14.06 16.39
N THR A 33 -8.87 14.20 15.77
CA THR A 33 -9.68 13.06 15.34
C THR A 33 -9.88 13.04 13.83
N LEU A 34 -9.74 11.85 13.26
CA LEU A 34 -10.24 11.54 11.93
C LEU A 34 -11.73 11.24 12.01
N THR A 35 -12.49 11.88 11.13
CA THR A 35 -13.94 11.75 11.08
C THR A 35 -14.36 11.06 9.78
N PHE A 36 -15.12 9.99 9.90
CA PHE A 36 -15.61 9.19 8.78
C PHE A 36 -17.13 9.21 8.74
N LYS A 37 -17.70 9.32 7.53
CA LYS A 37 -19.13 9.14 7.30
C LYS A 37 -19.37 7.70 6.86
N LYS A 38 -19.97 6.88 7.72
CA LYS A 38 -20.41 5.52 7.37
C LYS A 38 -21.90 5.56 7.05
N ILE A 39 -22.28 5.09 5.86
CA ILE A 39 -23.69 4.87 5.52
C ILE A 39 -24.11 3.53 6.14
N GLY A 40 -25.17 3.51 6.93
CA GLY A 40 -25.67 2.28 7.56
C GLY A 40 -26.19 1.28 6.53
N LYS A 41 -26.01 -0.03 6.77
CA LYS A 41 -26.49 -1.11 5.89
C LYS A 41 -28.04 -1.19 5.79
N VAL A 42 -28.77 -0.68 6.79
CA VAL A 42 -30.23 -0.85 6.94
C VAL A 42 -31.01 0.47 6.95
N SER A 43 -30.34 1.60 7.17
CA SER A 43 -30.94 2.93 7.09
C SER A 43 -29.98 3.89 6.43
N SER A 44 -30.52 4.81 5.61
CA SER A 44 -29.79 5.93 5.01
C SER A 44 -29.20 6.92 6.03
N LYS A 45 -29.23 6.61 7.34
CA LYS A 45 -28.60 7.40 8.40
C LYS A 45 -27.08 7.30 8.28
N ILE A 46 -26.45 8.47 8.14
CA ILE A 46 -25.01 8.62 8.16
C ILE A 46 -24.54 8.53 9.61
N LYS A 47 -23.81 7.47 9.96
CA LYS A 47 -23.12 7.35 11.25
C LYS A 47 -21.74 7.98 11.14
N LEU A 48 -21.49 8.99 11.96
CA LEU A 48 -20.15 9.58 12.11
C LEU A 48 -19.30 8.68 13.01
N ILE A 49 -18.19 8.17 12.49
CA ILE A 49 -17.18 7.47 13.27
C ILE A 49 -16.03 8.45 13.50
N ARG A 50 -15.59 8.58 14.75
CA ARG A 50 -14.41 9.36 15.12
C ARG A 50 -13.33 8.41 15.60
N LEU A 51 -12.13 8.56 15.07
CA LEU A 51 -10.95 7.82 15.51
C LEU A 51 -9.81 8.81 15.80
N PRO A 52 -8.87 8.48 16.69
CA PRO A 52 -7.70 9.34 16.94
C PRO A 52 -6.79 9.32 15.72
N GLU A 53 -6.47 10.50 15.19
CA GLU A 53 -5.81 10.64 13.89
C GLU A 53 -4.48 9.91 13.82
N ILE A 54 -3.55 10.26 14.71
CA ILE A 54 -2.17 9.76 14.68
C ILE A 54 -2.14 8.24 14.90
N LEU A 55 -2.88 7.77 15.89
CA LEU A 55 -2.98 6.35 16.23
C LEU A 55 -3.56 5.54 15.06
N THR A 56 -4.61 6.05 14.42
CA THR A 56 -5.22 5.39 13.27
C THR A 56 -4.20 5.25 12.14
N ILE A 57 -3.48 6.32 11.78
CA ILE A 57 -2.48 6.24 10.71
C ILE A 57 -1.35 5.25 11.06
N CYS A 58 -0.91 5.20 12.33
CA CYS A 58 0.07 4.20 12.78
C CYS A 58 -0.44 2.76 12.66
N VAL A 59 -1.70 2.53 13.03
CA VAL A 59 -2.36 1.23 12.87
C VAL A 59 -2.45 0.87 11.39
N LEU A 60 -2.85 1.81 10.51
CA LEU A 60 -2.93 1.54 9.07
C LEU A 60 -1.57 1.12 8.48
N ASN A 61 -0.46 1.67 8.96
CA ASN A 61 0.88 1.19 8.58
C ASN A 61 1.09 -0.28 8.94
N ALA A 62 0.71 -0.70 10.14
CA ALA A 62 0.82 -2.11 10.56
C ALA A 62 -0.10 -3.05 9.76
N LEU A 63 -1.24 -2.56 9.26
CA LEU A 63 -2.18 -3.34 8.44
C LEU A 63 -1.77 -3.50 6.97
N VAL A 64 -0.69 -2.83 6.54
CA VAL A 64 -0.16 -2.94 5.18
C VAL A 64 1.16 -3.71 5.22
N PRO A 65 1.34 -4.76 4.39
CA PRO A 65 2.59 -5.52 4.34
C PRO A 65 3.75 -4.69 3.80
N ASN A 66 4.95 -4.92 4.33
CA ASN A 66 6.21 -4.31 3.86
C ASN A 66 6.11 -2.78 3.78
N SER A 67 5.48 -2.21 4.81
CA SER A 67 5.16 -0.80 4.89
C SER A 67 6.23 -0.03 5.65
N ALA A 68 6.36 1.25 5.31
CA ALA A 68 7.20 2.20 6.01
C ALA A 68 6.43 3.50 6.22
N MET A 69 6.42 4.02 7.44
CA MET A 69 5.81 5.31 7.74
C MET A 69 6.75 6.31 8.40
N LEU A 70 6.43 7.60 8.26
CA LEU A 70 7.12 8.69 8.93
C LEU A 70 6.22 9.37 9.97
N LEU A 71 6.74 9.58 11.17
CA LEU A 71 6.14 10.41 12.22
C LEU A 71 6.95 11.71 12.32
N THR A 72 6.38 12.80 11.80
CA THR A 72 7.10 14.09 11.71
C THR A 72 6.61 15.05 12.80
N GLY A 73 7.46 15.48 13.73
CA GLY A 73 7.06 16.42 14.77
C GLY A 73 8.21 16.77 15.73
N GLY A 74 8.02 17.76 16.60
CA GLY A 74 9.05 18.22 17.54
C GLY A 74 9.46 17.20 18.60
N HIS A 75 10.54 17.49 19.32
CA HIS A 75 11.02 16.69 20.47
C HIS A 75 9.94 16.51 21.54
N GLY A 76 9.95 15.37 22.22
CA GLY A 76 9.02 15.10 23.34
C GLY A 76 7.58 14.76 22.95
N SER A 77 7.24 14.66 21.65
CA SER A 77 5.88 14.36 21.19
C SER A 77 5.47 12.87 21.28
N GLY A 78 6.18 12.05 22.07
CA GLY A 78 5.85 10.64 22.34
C GLY A 78 5.93 9.67 21.15
N LYS A 79 6.56 10.05 20.02
CA LYS A 79 6.56 9.27 18.76
C LYS A 79 7.12 7.86 18.94
N THR A 80 8.35 7.77 19.45
CA THR A 80 9.07 6.51 19.64
C THR A 80 8.35 5.64 20.67
N THR A 81 7.82 6.25 21.73
CA THR A 81 7.02 5.55 22.74
C THR A 81 5.79 4.89 22.11
N LEU A 82 4.98 5.64 21.37
CA LEU A 82 3.79 5.11 20.68
C LEU A 82 4.14 3.89 19.82
N VAL A 83 5.19 4.01 19.00
CA VAL A 83 5.60 2.93 18.09
C VAL A 83 6.09 1.69 18.85
N LYS A 84 6.78 1.84 19.98
CA LYS A 84 7.20 0.71 20.84
C LYS A 84 5.99 -0.05 21.41
N LEU A 85 4.99 0.70 21.89
CA LEU A 85 3.78 0.13 22.48
C LEU A 85 2.95 -0.62 21.44
N LEU A 86 2.79 -0.04 20.25
CA LEU A 86 2.14 -0.70 19.12
C LEU A 86 2.91 -1.97 18.72
N GLY A 87 4.24 -1.93 18.65
CA GLY A 87 5.05 -3.10 18.34
C GLY A 87 4.76 -4.29 19.24
N ARG A 88 4.65 -4.07 20.56
CA ARG A 88 4.25 -5.13 21.51
C ARG A 88 2.82 -5.62 21.29
N MET A 89 1.86 -4.72 21.09
CA MET A 89 0.45 -5.09 20.92
C MET A 89 0.20 -5.86 19.63
N PHE A 90 0.90 -5.53 18.54
CA PHE A 90 0.77 -6.15 17.22
C PHE A 90 1.56 -7.44 17.04
N THR A 91 2.71 -7.58 17.72
CA THR A 91 3.63 -8.71 17.48
C THR A 91 3.74 -9.69 18.64
N ALA A 92 3.12 -9.37 19.78
CA ALA A 92 3.24 -10.11 21.05
C ALA A 92 4.68 -10.23 21.62
N ARG A 93 5.65 -9.50 21.04
CA ARG A 93 7.05 -9.43 21.48
C ARG A 93 7.20 -8.58 22.74
N SER A 94 8.25 -8.85 23.51
CA SER A 94 8.61 -8.05 24.69
C SER A 94 9.04 -6.63 24.28
N LEU A 95 8.88 -5.65 25.19
CA LEU A 95 9.33 -4.28 24.90
C LEU A 95 10.84 -4.22 24.70
N ARG A 96 11.59 -5.09 25.40
CA ARG A 96 13.03 -5.27 25.22
C ARG A 96 13.41 -5.73 23.81
N GLU A 97 12.72 -6.73 23.26
CA GLU A 97 12.95 -7.16 21.87
C GLU A 97 12.64 -6.02 20.88
N ILE A 98 11.53 -5.30 21.08
CA ILE A 98 11.18 -4.14 20.26
C ILE A 98 12.24 -3.03 20.39
N GLU A 99 12.79 -2.80 21.57
CA GLU A 99 13.85 -1.82 21.82
C GLU A 99 15.18 -2.18 21.15
N ASN A 100 15.51 -3.48 21.10
CA ASN A 100 16.70 -3.96 20.38
C ASN A 100 16.56 -3.82 18.86
N SER A 101 15.34 -3.73 18.33
CA SER A 101 15.07 -3.45 16.91
C SER A 101 15.02 -1.95 16.56
N ILE A 102 15.48 -1.07 17.45
CA ILE A 102 15.53 0.38 17.20
C ILE A 102 16.93 0.78 16.74
N ILE A 103 16.98 1.51 15.63
CA ILE A 103 18.15 2.30 15.23
C ILE A 103 17.90 3.74 15.62
N ARG A 104 18.84 4.34 16.35
CA ARG A 104 18.80 5.76 16.69
C ARG A 104 19.71 6.52 15.73
N GLY A 105 19.13 7.47 15.01
CA GLY A 105 19.81 8.31 14.04
C GLY A 105 20.90 9.14 14.71
N HIS A 106 22.11 9.03 14.18
CA HIS A 106 23.26 9.78 14.65
C HIS A 106 24.21 10.03 13.48
N PRO A 107 24.83 11.24 13.36
CA PRO A 107 25.72 11.55 12.25
C PRO A 107 26.96 10.64 12.13
N GLN A 108 27.38 10.01 13.23
CA GLN A 108 28.50 9.06 13.27
C GLN A 108 28.05 7.59 13.26
N LEU A 109 26.80 7.31 12.87
CA LEU A 109 26.33 5.93 12.76
C LEU A 109 27.03 5.25 11.58
N THR A 110 27.86 4.24 11.87
CA THR A 110 28.55 3.44 10.86
C THR A 110 27.61 2.38 10.27
N GLU A 111 27.94 1.90 9.07
CA GLU A 111 27.23 0.78 8.43
C GLU A 111 27.16 -0.45 9.34
N GLU A 112 28.27 -0.76 10.04
CA GLU A 112 28.34 -1.85 11.02
C GLU A 112 27.30 -1.74 12.16
N LYS A 113 27.08 -0.51 12.64
CA LYS A 113 26.09 -0.20 13.68
C LYS A 113 24.68 -0.10 13.13
N LEU A 114 24.51 -0.01 11.82
CA LEU A 114 23.21 0.04 11.17
C LEU A 114 22.74 -1.37 10.77
N ILE A 115 23.61 -2.14 10.12
CA ILE A 115 23.29 -3.39 9.44
C ILE A 115 23.78 -4.63 10.20
N GLY A 116 25.08 -4.73 10.48
CA GLY A 116 25.69 -5.98 10.95
C GLY A 116 27.21 -5.91 10.97
N THR A 117 27.86 -6.89 11.61
CA THR A 117 29.33 -6.95 11.75
C THR A 117 29.83 -8.34 11.38
N LEU A 118 31.07 -8.45 10.90
CA LEU A 118 31.69 -9.75 10.66
C LEU A 118 32.00 -10.47 11.98
N LYS A 119 31.86 -11.79 11.97
CA LYS A 119 32.22 -12.67 13.08
C LYS A 119 33.74 -12.86 13.11
N LEU A 120 34.42 -11.99 13.83
CA LEU A 120 35.89 -11.96 13.92
C LEU A 120 36.52 -13.33 14.22
N GLY A 121 35.90 -14.13 15.09
CA GLY A 121 36.41 -15.45 15.45
C GLY A 121 36.49 -16.45 14.29
N LYS A 122 35.59 -16.37 13.31
CA LYS A 122 35.63 -17.21 12.10
C LYS A 122 36.54 -16.61 11.03
N LEU A 123 36.47 -15.30 10.85
CA LEU A 123 37.33 -14.61 9.89
C LEU A 123 38.82 -14.83 10.19
N MET A 124 39.20 -14.76 11.47
CA MET A 124 40.60 -14.92 11.89
C MET A 124 41.09 -16.38 11.89
N LYS A 125 40.20 -17.36 12.04
CA LYS A 125 40.57 -18.79 12.13
C LYS A 125 40.48 -19.50 10.78
N ASP A 126 39.38 -19.28 10.07
CA ASP A 126 38.98 -20.06 8.91
C ASP A 126 39.02 -19.23 7.61
N GLY A 127 39.26 -17.91 7.71
CA GLY A 127 39.16 -16.98 6.58
C GLY A 127 37.73 -16.75 6.09
N GLU A 128 36.73 -17.22 6.85
CA GLU A 128 35.31 -17.15 6.46
C GLU A 128 34.65 -15.84 6.90
N GLU A 129 34.06 -15.13 5.95
CA GLU A 129 33.27 -13.91 6.17
C GLU A 129 31.82 -14.24 6.57
N GLU A 130 31.61 -14.65 7.82
CA GLU A 130 30.25 -14.81 8.39
C GLU A 130 29.73 -13.48 8.94
N VAL A 131 28.63 -12.96 8.39
CA VAL A 131 27.98 -11.73 8.85
C VAL A 131 27.01 -12.00 10.01
N VAL A 132 27.19 -11.25 11.11
CA VAL A 132 26.24 -11.17 12.22
C VAL A 132 25.32 -9.97 12.01
N TRP A 133 24.11 -10.24 11.51
CA TRP A 133 23.11 -9.20 11.27
C TRP A 133 22.58 -8.61 12.57
N ARG A 134 22.37 -7.29 12.60
CA ARG A 134 21.69 -6.62 13.71
C ARG A 134 20.22 -7.04 13.78
N GLN A 135 19.68 -7.05 14.99
CA GLN A 135 18.26 -7.37 15.23
C GLN A 135 17.32 -6.41 14.48
N PHE A 136 17.72 -5.15 14.25
CA PHE A 136 16.99 -4.24 13.38
C PHE A 136 16.75 -4.81 11.97
N VAL A 137 17.75 -5.48 11.37
CA VAL A 137 17.67 -6.05 10.02
C VAL A 137 16.74 -7.26 10.01
N THR A 138 16.81 -8.15 11.00
CA THR A 138 16.01 -9.38 11.03
C THR A 138 14.61 -9.24 11.64
N SER A 139 14.35 -8.19 12.42
CA SER A 139 13.06 -8.01 13.12
C SER A 139 11.90 -7.69 12.17
N PHE A 140 10.71 -8.23 12.43
CA PHE A 140 9.49 -7.82 11.73
C PHE A 140 9.15 -6.34 11.97
N TRP A 141 9.21 -5.89 13.23
CA TRP A 141 8.91 -4.51 13.62
C TRP A 141 10.21 -3.71 13.69
N LYS A 142 10.33 -2.67 12.88
CA LYS A 142 11.54 -1.87 12.73
C LYS A 142 11.27 -0.42 13.11
N ILE A 143 12.16 0.18 13.87
CA ILE A 143 12.05 1.59 14.26
C ILE A 143 13.36 2.30 13.92
N ILE A 144 13.26 3.41 13.19
CA ILE A 144 14.37 4.34 12.99
C ILE A 144 13.99 5.65 13.68
N ASP A 145 14.62 5.93 14.80
CA ASP A 145 14.44 7.19 15.52
C ASP A 145 15.31 8.28 14.88
N GLU A 146 14.76 9.46 14.63
CA GLU A 146 15.46 10.62 14.07
C GLU A 146 16.15 10.30 12.73
N VAL A 147 15.36 9.82 11.76
CA VAL A 147 15.82 9.44 10.41
C VAL A 147 16.64 10.55 9.74
N ASN A 148 16.26 11.80 9.96
CA ASN A 148 16.94 12.97 9.40
C ASN A 148 18.30 13.28 10.05
N ARG A 149 18.77 12.51 11.03
CA ARG A 149 20.15 12.59 11.56
C ARG A 149 21.09 11.53 10.97
N LEU A 150 20.57 10.63 10.14
CA LEU A 150 21.39 9.69 9.38
C LEU A 150 22.10 10.40 8.24
N THR A 151 23.38 10.08 8.04
CA THR A 151 24.16 10.57 6.91
C THR A 151 23.53 10.10 5.59
N PRO A 152 23.76 10.81 4.46
CA PRO A 152 23.27 10.36 3.15
C PRO A 152 23.65 8.91 2.83
N TYR A 153 24.88 8.51 3.15
CA TYR A 153 25.35 7.12 2.98
C TYR A 153 24.52 6.11 3.79
N ALA A 154 24.21 6.41 5.05
CA ALA A 154 23.36 5.55 5.88
C ALA A 154 21.90 5.51 5.36
N GLN A 155 21.40 6.61 4.80
CA GLN A 155 20.08 6.64 4.15
C GLN A 155 20.07 5.77 2.88
N ASP A 156 21.13 5.81 2.08
CA ASP A 156 21.26 5.01 0.85
C ASP A 156 21.29 3.51 1.13
N ILE A 157 22.00 3.08 2.18
CA ILE A 157 21.96 1.70 2.67
C ILE A 157 20.51 1.24 2.95
N LEU A 158 19.72 2.11 3.60
CA LEU A 158 18.34 1.80 3.95
C LEU A 158 17.40 1.79 2.73
N LEU A 159 17.78 2.40 1.61
CA LEU A 159 16.97 2.36 0.40
C LEU A 159 16.73 0.93 -0.06
N SER A 160 17.76 0.07 -0.07
CA SER A 160 17.64 -1.34 -0.48
C SER A 160 16.65 -2.09 0.40
N LEU A 161 16.72 -1.88 1.72
CA LEU A 161 15.77 -2.45 2.67
C LEU A 161 14.33 -1.99 2.39
N LEU A 162 14.13 -0.69 2.20
CA LEU A 162 12.82 -0.09 1.94
C LEU A 162 12.29 -0.42 0.53
N ALA A 163 13.18 -0.75 -0.41
CA ALA A 163 12.88 -1.03 -1.81
C ALA A 163 12.47 -2.48 -2.05
N GLU A 164 13.33 -3.38 -1.59
CA GLU A 164 13.40 -4.78 -2.01
C GLU A 164 13.30 -5.71 -0.80
N GLY A 165 13.22 -5.17 0.42
CA GLY A 165 13.32 -5.96 1.64
C GLY A 165 14.68 -6.63 1.79
N THR A 166 15.70 -6.20 1.05
CA THR A 166 17.00 -6.87 1.00
C THR A 166 18.09 -5.96 1.54
N VAL A 167 18.99 -6.53 2.34
CA VAL A 167 20.17 -5.85 2.85
C VAL A 167 21.40 -6.63 2.43
N LYS A 168 22.40 -5.90 1.92
CA LYS A 168 23.68 -6.44 1.49
C LYS A 168 24.77 -5.90 2.40
N TYR A 169 25.69 -6.76 2.81
CA TYR A 169 26.86 -6.38 3.58
C TYR A 169 28.00 -7.34 3.22
N TYR A 170 29.07 -6.81 2.63
CA TYR A 170 30.06 -7.61 1.88
C TYR A 170 29.35 -8.51 0.83
N ASP A 171 29.74 -9.78 0.72
CA ASP A 171 29.11 -10.76 -0.18
C ASP A 171 27.87 -11.44 0.44
N SER A 172 27.51 -11.10 1.68
CA SER A 172 26.32 -11.63 2.33
C SER A 172 25.08 -10.81 2.00
N ILE A 173 24.01 -11.51 1.64
CA ILE A 173 22.71 -10.92 1.32
C ILE A 173 21.66 -11.56 2.22
N ILE A 174 20.86 -10.74 2.89
CA ILE A 174 19.68 -11.18 3.63
C ILE A 174 18.42 -10.54 3.06
N THR A 175 17.42 -11.37 2.75
CA THR A 175 16.11 -10.93 2.28
C THR A 175 15.07 -11.09 3.39
N ILE A 176 14.34 -10.01 3.65
CA ILE A 176 13.33 -9.88 4.68
C ILE A 176 11.99 -9.77 3.97
N ASN A 177 11.28 -10.89 3.91
CA ASN A 177 10.04 -11.00 3.13
C ASN A 177 8.87 -10.22 3.75
N LYS A 178 8.96 -9.88 5.04
CA LYS A 178 7.87 -9.30 5.84
C LYS A 178 8.41 -8.33 6.90
N PHE A 179 8.02 -7.06 6.82
CA PHE A 179 8.32 -6.08 7.87
C PHE A 179 7.30 -4.93 7.94
N CYS A 180 7.30 -4.24 9.08
CA CYS A 180 6.70 -2.92 9.25
C CYS A 180 7.76 -1.97 9.81
N LEU A 181 7.98 -0.84 9.14
CA LEU A 181 8.97 0.15 9.53
C LEU A 181 8.31 1.47 9.95
N PHE A 182 8.83 2.05 11.02
CA PHE A 182 8.41 3.33 11.57
C PHE A 182 9.62 4.24 11.72
N GLY A 183 9.67 5.31 10.94
CA GLY A 183 10.68 6.36 11.04
C GLY A 183 10.14 7.56 11.80
N THR A 184 10.91 8.15 12.70
CA THR A 184 10.57 9.45 13.30
C THR A 184 11.46 10.55 12.68
N ILE A 185 10.89 11.75 12.52
CA ILE A 185 11.62 12.93 12.03
C ILE A 185 11.34 14.08 12.98
N ASN A 186 12.41 14.78 13.36
CA ASN A 186 12.29 16.11 13.96
C ASN A 186 12.86 17.17 12.99
N PRO A 187 12.00 17.96 12.32
CA PRO A 187 12.45 18.90 11.30
C PRO A 187 13.29 20.08 11.83
N ASN A 188 13.21 20.38 13.13
CA ASN A 188 13.89 21.53 13.74
C ASN A 188 15.16 21.13 14.51
N ASP A 189 15.60 19.88 14.38
CA ASP A 189 16.73 19.37 15.15
C ASP A 189 18.07 19.87 14.59
N VAL A 190 19.12 19.85 15.42
CA VAL A 190 20.47 20.28 15.01
C VAL A 190 21.27 19.08 14.49
N GLY A 191 22.09 19.30 13.46
CA GLY A 191 22.93 18.24 12.88
C GLY A 191 22.13 17.26 12.03
N THR A 192 21.15 17.77 11.29
CA THR A 192 20.28 17.00 10.40
C THR A 192 20.77 17.04 8.95
N PHE A 193 20.53 15.97 8.21
CA PHE A 193 20.75 15.86 6.78
C PHE A 193 19.42 15.95 6.04
N GLU A 194 19.42 16.57 4.86
CA GLU A 194 18.25 16.62 4.00
C GLU A 194 17.90 15.22 3.51
N LEU A 195 16.62 14.85 3.59
CA LEU A 195 16.12 13.58 3.07
C LEU A 195 15.86 13.71 1.57
N SER A 196 16.49 12.86 0.77
CA SER A 196 16.30 12.88 -0.68
C SER A 196 14.85 12.51 -1.07
N GLN A 197 14.36 13.03 -2.20
CA GLN A 197 13.03 12.68 -2.70
C GLN A 197 12.87 11.17 -2.97
N PRO A 198 13.86 10.47 -3.56
CA PRO A 198 13.80 9.02 -3.72
C PRO A 198 13.66 8.27 -2.39
N PHE A 199 14.25 8.77 -1.31
CA PHE A 199 14.16 8.19 0.02
C PHE A 199 12.77 8.42 0.65
N LEU A 200 12.26 9.66 0.60
CA LEU A 200 10.91 9.98 1.09
C LEU A 200 9.81 9.22 0.35
N ASP A 201 9.98 8.98 -0.95
CA ASP A 201 9.04 8.21 -1.78
C ASP A 201 8.92 6.73 -1.34
N ARG A 202 9.90 6.19 -0.60
CA ARG A 202 9.83 4.83 -0.04
C ARG A 202 8.95 4.71 1.20
N PHE A 203 8.65 5.83 1.86
CA PHE A 203 7.74 5.83 2.99
C PHE A 203 6.31 5.93 2.49
N GLY A 204 5.53 4.85 2.63
CA GLY A 204 4.14 4.69 2.24
C GLY A 204 3.23 5.82 2.70
N ILE A 205 3.42 6.28 3.94
CA ILE A 205 2.56 7.25 4.61
C ILE A 205 3.35 8.09 5.62
N SER A 206 2.95 9.33 5.84
CA SER A 206 3.55 10.24 6.82
C SER A 206 2.46 10.97 7.60
N VAL A 207 2.65 11.09 8.91
CA VAL A 207 1.73 11.82 9.79
C VAL A 207 2.46 12.96 10.52
N PRO A 208 2.00 14.22 10.37
CA PRO A 208 2.51 15.33 11.15
C PRO A 208 1.92 15.30 12.57
N ILE A 209 2.79 15.35 13.57
CA ILE A 209 2.42 15.33 14.99
C ILE A 209 2.62 16.73 15.56
N ALA A 210 1.51 17.34 15.97
CA ALA A 210 1.52 18.61 16.69
C ALA A 210 1.70 18.35 18.20
N MET A 211 2.20 19.34 18.94
CA MET A 211 2.25 19.23 20.40
C MET A 211 0.84 19.03 21.00
N PRO A 212 0.72 18.30 22.12
CA PRO A 212 -0.57 18.11 22.80
C PRO A 212 -1.18 19.45 23.19
N ALA A 213 -2.51 19.55 23.13
CA ALA A 213 -3.20 20.75 23.58
C ALA A 213 -3.18 20.85 25.12
N SER A 214 -3.53 22.01 25.69
CA SER A 214 -3.55 22.21 27.15
C SER A 214 -4.37 21.14 27.90
N HIS A 215 -5.51 20.73 27.36
CA HIS A 215 -6.31 19.66 27.95
C HIS A 215 -5.61 18.28 27.91
N ASP A 216 -4.87 17.99 26.84
CA ASP A 216 -4.08 16.75 26.72
C ASP A 216 -2.90 16.75 27.72
N LEU A 217 -2.30 17.91 27.99
CA LEU A 217 -1.23 18.05 28.99
C LEU A 217 -1.70 17.67 30.40
N GLN A 218 -2.95 18.00 30.75
CA GLN A 218 -3.53 17.59 32.02
C GLN A 218 -3.58 16.06 32.16
N LEU A 219 -3.90 15.35 31.07
CA LEU A 219 -3.91 13.88 31.05
C LEU A 219 -2.52 13.28 31.22
N ILE A 220 -1.49 13.91 30.63
CA ILE A 220 -0.09 13.52 30.78
C ILE A 220 0.37 13.70 32.24
N LEU A 221 0.08 14.86 32.85
CA LEU A 221 0.45 15.16 34.24
C LEU A 221 -0.27 14.28 35.26
N ALA A 222 -1.49 13.83 34.95
CA ALA A 222 -2.23 12.90 35.78
C ALA A 222 -1.80 11.43 35.62
N GLY A 223 -0.93 11.12 34.65
CA GLY A 223 -0.39 9.78 34.42
C GLY A 223 0.58 9.36 35.53
N LYS A 224 0.76 8.04 35.70
CA LYS A 224 1.82 7.54 36.60
C LYS A 224 3.18 7.85 35.99
N ASP A 225 4.02 8.57 36.73
CA ASP A 225 5.38 8.83 36.30
C ASP A 225 6.24 7.57 36.49
N GLU A 226 6.74 7.06 35.37
CA GLU A 226 7.57 5.87 35.30
C GLU A 226 8.87 6.00 36.12
N LYS A 227 9.38 7.23 36.31
CA LYS A 227 10.58 7.46 37.14
C LYS A 227 10.36 7.12 38.60
N PHE A 228 9.13 7.27 39.11
CA PHE A 228 8.79 6.98 40.51
C PHE A 228 8.23 5.57 40.70
N SER A 229 7.62 4.99 39.66
CA SER A 229 6.85 3.74 39.78
C SER A 229 7.56 2.49 39.19
N GLY A 230 8.66 2.67 38.45
CA GLY A 230 9.36 1.57 37.78
C GLY A 230 8.66 1.11 36.50
N ARG A 231 9.39 0.39 35.63
CA ARG A 231 8.85 -0.16 34.36
C ARG A 231 8.30 -1.56 34.59
N ASP A 232 7.03 -1.69 34.98
CA ASP A 232 6.37 -3.00 34.94
C ASP A 232 5.77 -3.25 33.54
N GLU A 233 6.57 -3.92 32.69
CA GLU A 233 6.25 -4.16 31.27
C GLU A 233 4.97 -5.01 31.05
N LEU A 234 4.54 -5.77 32.05
CA LEU A 234 3.40 -6.69 31.96
C LEU A 234 2.06 -6.00 32.27
N ILE A 235 2.05 -4.96 33.10
CA ILE A 235 0.84 -4.28 33.57
C ILE A 235 0.39 -3.18 32.59
N GLN A 236 1.31 -2.52 31.90
CA GLN A 236 0.99 -1.33 31.10
C GLN A 236 0.55 -1.62 29.66
N VAL A 237 0.99 -2.74 29.06
CA VAL A 237 0.78 -3.01 27.62
C VAL A 237 0.49 -4.49 27.37
N PRO A 238 -0.75 -4.87 27.03
CA PRO A 238 -1.08 -6.27 26.77
C PRO A 238 -0.58 -6.73 25.40
N LYS A 239 -0.38 -8.05 25.27
CA LYS A 239 -0.24 -8.71 23.96
C LYS A 239 -1.65 -8.86 23.37
N VAL A 240 -1.90 -8.36 22.17
CA VAL A 240 -3.26 -8.34 21.59
C VAL A 240 -3.36 -9.20 20.34
N LEU A 241 -2.41 -9.05 19.43
CA LEU A 241 -2.27 -9.84 18.20
C LEU A 241 -0.98 -10.65 18.20
N SER A 242 -0.98 -11.76 17.48
CA SER A 242 0.23 -12.48 17.05
C SER A 242 0.64 -12.07 15.63
N LEU A 243 1.85 -12.46 15.21
CA LEU A 243 2.28 -12.25 13.83
C LEU A 243 1.41 -13.03 12.83
N ASP A 244 0.95 -14.22 13.19
CA ASP A 244 0.12 -15.08 12.31
C ASP A 244 -1.25 -14.43 12.07
N GLU A 245 -1.86 -13.91 13.14
CA GLU A 245 -3.10 -13.12 13.06
C GLU A 245 -2.92 -11.86 12.21
N LEU A 246 -1.75 -11.21 12.28
CA LEU A 246 -1.45 -10.06 11.43
C LEU A 246 -1.31 -10.45 9.95
N MET A 247 -0.78 -11.64 9.65
CA MET A 247 -0.70 -12.15 8.28
C MET A 247 -2.08 -12.44 7.71
N GLU A 248 -2.99 -13.00 8.51
CA GLU A 248 -4.39 -13.19 8.13
C GLU A 248 -5.07 -11.85 7.86
N ILE A 249 -4.82 -10.82 8.68
CA ILE A 249 -5.34 -9.48 8.41
C ILE A 249 -4.82 -8.94 7.07
N TRP A 250 -3.53 -9.10 6.77
CA TRP A 250 -2.96 -8.67 5.47
C TRP A 250 -3.63 -9.37 4.29
N TYR A 251 -3.94 -10.67 4.44
CA TYR A 251 -4.69 -11.44 3.44
C TYR A 251 -6.09 -10.85 3.21
N TYR A 252 -6.86 -10.60 4.28
CA TYR A 252 -8.19 -9.98 4.17
C TYR A 252 -8.15 -8.57 3.57
N VAL A 253 -7.20 -7.73 4.00
CA VAL A 253 -7.04 -6.37 3.49
C VAL A 253 -6.73 -6.39 1.98
N ASN A 254 -5.90 -7.33 1.51
CA ASN A 254 -5.54 -7.41 0.09
C ASN A 254 -6.75 -7.69 -0.81
N ARG A 255 -7.71 -8.51 -0.35
CA ARG A 255 -8.90 -8.93 -1.10
C ARG A 255 -10.00 -7.88 -1.24
N ILE A 256 -9.89 -6.74 -0.56
CA ILE A 256 -10.88 -5.67 -0.71
C ILE A 256 -10.87 -5.14 -2.15
N SER A 257 -12.03 -5.20 -2.80
CA SER A 257 -12.23 -4.70 -4.16
C SER A 257 -12.47 -3.19 -4.19
N PHE A 258 -12.29 -2.59 -5.37
CA PHE A 258 -12.50 -1.16 -5.61
C PHE A 258 -13.14 -0.95 -6.98
N SER A 259 -13.89 0.16 -7.12
CA SER A 259 -14.58 0.48 -8.37
C SER A 259 -13.66 1.15 -9.40
N SER A 260 -14.08 1.13 -10.66
CA SER A 260 -13.43 1.91 -11.74
C SER A 260 -13.39 3.40 -11.44
N GLU A 261 -14.37 3.94 -10.73
CA GLU A 261 -14.39 5.34 -10.27
C GLU A 261 -13.21 5.63 -9.33
N VAL A 262 -12.96 4.77 -8.33
CA VAL A 262 -11.81 4.89 -7.42
C VAL A 262 -10.50 4.81 -8.18
N ASN A 263 -10.40 3.87 -9.14
CA ASN A 263 -9.22 3.73 -9.99
C ASN A 263 -8.95 5.02 -10.80
N ASN A 264 -9.99 5.53 -11.47
CA ASN A 264 -9.92 6.77 -12.23
C ASN A 264 -9.56 7.96 -11.33
N TYR A 265 -10.04 7.98 -10.08
CA TYR A 265 -9.72 9.04 -9.13
C TYR A 265 -8.26 9.02 -8.70
N ILE A 266 -7.72 7.85 -8.37
CA ILE A 266 -6.30 7.68 -8.05
C ILE A 266 -5.43 8.11 -9.24
N HIS A 267 -5.78 7.68 -10.46
CA HIS A 267 -5.10 8.12 -11.67
C HIS A 267 -5.18 9.64 -11.86
N ALA A 268 -6.34 10.24 -11.61
CA ALA A 268 -6.49 11.69 -11.69
C ALA A 268 -5.57 12.42 -10.71
N ILE A 269 -5.44 11.93 -9.47
CA ILE A 269 -4.49 12.49 -8.50
C ILE A 269 -3.06 12.46 -9.07
N ILE A 270 -2.58 11.31 -9.56
CA ILE A 270 -1.22 11.20 -10.10
C ILE A 270 -1.04 12.16 -11.28
N ARG A 271 -1.97 12.15 -12.24
CA ARG A 271 -1.85 12.93 -13.47
C ARG A 271 -1.93 14.43 -13.25
N GLU A 272 -2.73 14.91 -12.29
CA GLU A 272 -2.77 16.33 -11.93
C GLU A 272 -1.43 16.85 -11.37
N PHE A 273 -0.64 15.99 -10.72
CA PHE A 273 0.68 16.34 -10.19
C PHE A 273 1.80 16.17 -11.24
N THR A 274 1.64 15.27 -12.22
CA THR A 274 2.67 14.96 -13.22
C THR A 274 2.56 15.78 -14.50
N LEU A 275 1.33 16.04 -14.98
CA LEU A 275 1.12 16.60 -16.32
C LEU A 275 1.57 18.06 -16.44
N CYS A 276 2.14 18.38 -17.59
CA CYS A 276 2.46 19.74 -17.99
C CYS A 276 2.29 19.86 -19.51
N SER A 277 1.82 21.02 -19.98
CA SER A 277 1.64 21.25 -21.42
C SER A 277 2.93 21.62 -22.17
N ARG A 278 4.03 21.84 -21.45
CA ARG A 278 5.28 22.38 -22.00
C ARG A 278 6.43 21.39 -21.99
N ILE A 279 6.54 20.59 -20.94
CA ILE A 279 7.64 19.65 -20.72
C ILE A 279 7.09 18.35 -20.13
N ASP A 280 7.84 17.27 -20.32
CA ASP A 280 7.66 16.09 -19.48
C ASP A 280 8.43 16.29 -18.17
N LYS A 281 7.71 16.58 -17.08
CA LYS A 281 8.29 16.82 -15.75
C LYS A 281 8.97 15.59 -15.15
N GLY A 282 8.71 14.38 -15.66
CA GLY A 282 9.40 13.17 -15.20
C GLY A 282 10.80 13.02 -15.78
N SER A 283 11.03 13.59 -16.96
CA SER A 283 12.25 13.40 -17.75
C SER A 283 13.10 14.68 -17.87
N SER A 284 12.57 15.83 -17.45
CA SER A 284 13.21 17.14 -17.62
C SER A 284 13.65 17.73 -16.29
N GLU A 285 14.96 17.91 -16.08
CA GLU A 285 15.51 18.59 -14.90
C GLU A 285 15.70 20.11 -15.09
N SER A 286 15.46 20.62 -16.31
CA SER A 286 15.96 21.92 -16.75
C SER A 286 15.24 23.13 -16.17
N ILE A 287 13.91 23.13 -16.08
CA ILE A 287 13.13 24.28 -15.60
C ILE A 287 11.87 23.86 -14.85
N LYS A 288 11.67 24.45 -13.66
CA LYS A 288 10.54 24.15 -12.77
C LYS A 288 9.53 25.29 -12.68
N PRO A 289 8.29 25.04 -12.20
CA PRO A 289 7.32 26.10 -11.93
C PRO A 289 7.83 27.23 -11.02
N SER A 290 8.66 26.91 -10.03
CA SER A 290 9.34 27.90 -9.18
C SER A 290 10.36 28.78 -9.92
N GLU A 291 10.93 28.30 -11.02
CA GLU A 291 11.95 28.98 -11.83
C GLU A 291 11.37 29.73 -13.03
N GLY A 292 10.04 29.72 -13.20
CA GLY A 292 9.35 30.47 -14.27
C GLY A 292 8.81 29.64 -15.42
N LEU A 293 8.80 28.30 -15.33
CA LEU A 293 8.21 27.40 -16.35
C LEU A 293 6.77 27.79 -16.74
N CYS A 294 6.01 28.41 -15.84
CA CYS A 294 4.60 28.73 -16.06
C CYS A 294 4.34 30.10 -16.73
N SER A 295 5.38 30.92 -16.95
CA SER A 295 5.24 32.27 -17.52
C SER A 295 4.67 32.22 -18.95
N GLY A 296 3.55 32.91 -19.21
CA GLY A 296 2.85 32.89 -20.50
C GLY A 296 2.15 31.57 -20.84
N CYS A 297 1.99 30.65 -19.88
CA CYS A 297 1.33 29.38 -20.13
C CYS A 297 -0.19 29.52 -20.00
N HIS A 298 -0.94 29.04 -20.99
CA HIS A 298 -2.42 28.99 -20.95
C HIS A 298 -2.94 28.27 -19.70
N PHE A 299 -2.24 27.23 -19.24
CA PHE A 299 -2.61 26.44 -18.07
C PHE A 299 -2.10 27.03 -16.75
N ASN A 300 -1.44 28.20 -16.74
CA ASN A 300 -1.04 28.85 -15.50
C ASN A 300 -2.22 29.58 -14.84
N THR A 301 -3.17 28.80 -14.32
CA THR A 301 -4.38 29.31 -13.66
C THR A 301 -4.37 28.93 -12.17
N ALA A 302 -5.18 29.62 -11.37
CA ALA A 302 -5.33 29.28 -9.96
C ALA A 302 -5.86 27.84 -9.75
N GLN A 303 -6.65 27.32 -10.69
CA GLN A 303 -7.29 26.01 -10.58
C GLN A 303 -6.38 24.84 -10.96
N ASN A 304 -5.40 25.05 -11.84
CA ASN A 304 -4.50 23.99 -12.26
C ASN A 304 -3.50 23.67 -11.16
N ILE A 305 -3.10 22.41 -11.07
CA ILE A 305 -2.23 21.92 -10.00
C ILE A 305 -0.77 21.94 -10.44
N CYS A 306 -0.52 21.70 -11.74
CA CYS A 306 0.82 21.63 -12.30
C CYS A 306 1.71 22.87 -11.99
N ASN A 307 1.13 24.06 -11.79
CA ASN A 307 1.88 25.28 -11.48
C ASN A 307 2.25 25.44 -9.99
N LYS A 308 1.81 24.52 -9.12
CA LYS A 308 2.09 24.49 -7.68
C LYS A 308 3.10 23.40 -7.29
N ILE A 309 3.52 22.56 -8.24
CA ILE A 309 4.28 21.34 -8.02
C ILE A 309 5.61 21.38 -8.76
N ASP A 310 6.72 21.38 -8.03
CA ASP A 310 8.08 21.36 -8.60
C ASP A 310 8.56 19.94 -8.89
N THR A 311 8.26 18.97 -8.02
CA THR A 311 8.58 17.54 -8.24
C THR A 311 7.31 16.71 -8.38
N ILE A 312 7.31 15.77 -9.32
CA ILE A 312 6.14 14.94 -9.62
C ILE A 312 5.92 13.84 -8.57
N LEU A 313 4.70 13.28 -8.56
CA LEU A 313 4.42 12.05 -7.85
C LEU A 313 4.99 10.84 -8.61
N SER A 314 5.56 9.89 -7.87
CA SER A 314 5.90 8.57 -8.41
C SER A 314 4.64 7.73 -8.61
N VAL A 315 4.77 6.66 -9.41
CA VAL A 315 3.72 5.65 -9.58
C VAL A 315 3.45 4.84 -8.30
N ARG A 316 4.36 4.88 -7.30
CA ARG A 316 4.17 4.17 -6.02
C ARG A 316 3.00 4.72 -5.24
N VAL A 317 2.78 6.04 -5.34
CA VAL A 317 1.69 6.76 -4.68
C VAL A 317 0.34 6.13 -5.03
N ALA A 318 0.13 5.70 -6.28
CA ALA A 318 -1.12 5.04 -6.68
C ALA A 318 -1.37 3.75 -5.88
N LYS A 319 -0.34 2.90 -5.75
CA LYS A 319 -0.42 1.65 -4.97
C LYS A 319 -0.62 1.94 -3.49
N ASP A 320 0.07 2.92 -2.93
CA ASP A 320 -0.05 3.25 -1.51
C ASP A 320 -1.40 3.86 -1.15
N LEU A 321 -1.93 4.76 -1.98
CA LEU A 321 -3.31 5.27 -1.85
C LEU A 321 -4.31 4.11 -1.78
N LEU A 322 -4.17 3.11 -2.65
CA LEU A 322 -5.05 1.95 -2.66
C LEU A 322 -4.86 1.07 -1.41
N ARG A 323 -3.61 0.70 -1.07
CA ARG A 323 -3.29 -0.16 0.09
C ARG A 323 -3.84 0.43 1.39
N TYR A 324 -3.56 1.70 1.65
CA TYR A 324 -4.03 2.37 2.87
C TYR A 324 -5.55 2.62 2.86
N SER A 325 -6.16 2.81 1.69
CA SER A 325 -7.62 2.87 1.57
C SER A 325 -8.28 1.52 1.90
N LYS A 326 -7.70 0.41 1.42
CA LYS A 326 -8.14 -0.95 1.77
C LYS A 326 -8.02 -1.20 3.27
N ALA A 327 -6.87 -0.91 3.86
CA ALA A 327 -6.63 -1.04 5.30
C ALA A 327 -7.65 -0.25 6.14
N LEU A 328 -7.97 0.99 5.71
CA LEU A 328 -8.94 1.83 6.40
C LEU A 328 -10.37 1.28 6.30
N VAL A 329 -10.78 0.84 5.11
CA VAL A 329 -12.12 0.26 4.88
C VAL A 329 -12.30 -1.04 5.65
N TRP A 330 -11.25 -1.87 5.71
CA TRP A 330 -11.21 -3.08 6.54
C TRP A 330 -11.40 -2.74 8.03
N LEU A 331 -10.62 -1.78 8.54
CA LEU A 331 -10.70 -1.35 9.94
C LEU A 331 -12.10 -0.85 10.31
N LEU A 332 -12.75 -0.10 9.40
CA LEU A 332 -14.07 0.48 9.62
C LEU A 332 -15.23 -0.50 9.33
N ALA A 333 -14.96 -1.73 8.90
CA ALA A 333 -15.94 -2.70 8.42
C ALA A 333 -16.89 -2.06 7.38
N ILE A 334 -16.31 -1.41 6.37
CA ILE A 334 -17.02 -0.84 5.23
C ILE A 334 -16.83 -1.78 4.04
N ASN A 335 -17.88 -1.99 3.23
CA ASN A 335 -17.84 -3.01 2.17
C ASN A 335 -17.26 -2.51 0.83
N ARG A 336 -16.97 -1.21 0.70
CA ARG A 336 -16.49 -0.62 -0.56
C ARG A 336 -15.58 0.59 -0.31
N ILE A 337 -14.56 0.73 -1.14
CA ILE A 337 -13.76 1.94 -1.22
C ILE A 337 -14.53 2.95 -2.07
N ASP A 338 -14.59 4.20 -1.62
CA ASP A 338 -15.09 5.32 -2.40
C ASP A 338 -14.05 6.44 -2.48
N VAL A 339 -14.35 7.46 -3.28
CA VAL A 339 -13.48 8.63 -3.49
C VAL A 339 -13.22 9.41 -2.18
N ASN A 340 -14.12 9.35 -1.19
CA ASN A 340 -13.94 10.04 0.09
C ASN A 340 -12.94 9.32 1.00
N ILE A 341 -12.93 7.99 0.98
CA ILE A 341 -11.91 7.18 1.66
C ILE A 341 -10.53 7.53 1.11
N VAL A 342 -10.35 7.54 -0.22
CA VAL A 342 -9.08 7.90 -0.85
C VAL A 342 -8.66 9.32 -0.45
N ASN A 343 -9.58 10.28 -0.47
CA ASN A 343 -9.31 11.66 -0.05
C ASN A 343 -8.92 11.82 1.41
N THR A 344 -9.37 10.92 2.28
CA THR A 344 -9.02 10.96 3.70
C THR A 344 -7.57 10.53 3.89
N ILE A 345 -7.12 9.54 3.12
CA ILE A 345 -5.76 8.99 3.20
C ILE A 345 -4.74 9.82 2.40
N ALA A 346 -5.16 10.40 1.27
CA ALA A 346 -4.27 11.03 0.30
C ALA A 346 -3.31 12.10 0.88
N PRO A 347 -3.71 13.00 1.80
CA PRO A 347 -2.79 13.98 2.37
C PRO A 347 -1.60 13.33 3.11
N TYR A 348 -1.82 12.19 3.78
CA TYR A 348 -0.76 11.48 4.50
C TYR A 348 0.17 10.71 3.58
N VAL A 349 -0.32 10.26 2.42
CA VAL A 349 0.50 9.55 1.42
C VAL A 349 1.32 10.53 0.57
N ILE A 350 0.79 11.72 0.31
CA ILE A 350 1.34 12.64 -0.71
C ILE A 350 2.21 13.76 -0.12
N SER A 351 1.85 14.29 1.05
CA SER A 351 2.42 15.57 1.52
C SER A 351 3.95 15.57 1.70
N HIS A 352 4.55 14.44 2.05
CA HIS A 352 6.01 14.29 2.22
C HIS A 352 6.76 13.94 0.93
N ARG A 353 6.06 13.52 -0.14
CA ARG A 353 6.67 13.04 -1.40
C ARG A 353 6.80 14.10 -2.49
N VAL A 354 6.31 15.31 -2.21
CA VAL A 354 6.20 16.38 -3.20
C VAL A 354 6.91 17.63 -2.71
N VAL A 355 7.69 18.22 -3.61
CA VAL A 355 8.23 19.57 -3.47
C VAL A 355 7.23 20.53 -4.10
N TYR A 356 6.69 21.41 -3.26
CA TYR A 356 5.74 22.44 -3.65
C TYR A 356 6.47 23.75 -3.96
N VAL A 357 5.87 24.56 -4.82
CA VAL A 357 6.37 25.91 -5.10
C VAL A 357 6.27 26.76 -3.83
N LYS A 358 7.42 27.18 -3.29
CA LYS A 358 7.54 27.94 -2.03
C LYS A 358 6.62 29.17 -1.97
N ARG A 359 6.56 29.97 -3.04
CA ARG A 359 5.70 31.17 -3.10
C ARG A 359 4.21 30.91 -2.85
N GLU A 360 3.74 29.70 -3.10
CA GLU A 360 2.35 29.30 -2.83
C GLU A 360 2.22 28.63 -1.47
N LEU A 361 3.20 27.82 -1.09
CA LEU A 361 3.27 27.11 0.20
C LEU A 361 3.45 28.06 1.40
N ASP A 362 4.18 29.16 1.23
CA ASP A 362 4.51 30.08 2.32
C ASP A 362 3.42 31.16 2.53
N LYS A 363 2.47 31.28 1.59
CA LYS A 363 1.32 32.19 1.71
C LYS A 363 0.33 31.71 2.76
N SER A 364 -0.43 32.66 3.31
CA SER A 364 -1.59 32.37 4.15
C SER A 364 -2.59 31.46 3.41
N PRO A 365 -3.19 30.45 4.07
CA PRO A 365 -3.09 30.10 5.49
C PRO A 365 -2.02 29.02 5.82
N TYR A 366 -1.10 28.70 4.92
CA TYR A 366 -0.26 27.50 5.04
C TYR A 366 1.07 27.73 5.77
N TYR A 367 1.75 28.85 5.52
CA TYR A 367 3.00 29.22 6.19
C TYR A 367 4.03 28.09 6.24
N GLY A 368 4.25 27.39 5.13
CA GLY A 368 5.19 26.25 5.06
C GLY A 368 4.57 24.88 5.38
N ASN A 369 3.31 24.82 5.83
CA ASN A 369 2.65 23.56 6.18
C ASN A 369 2.28 22.74 4.94
N LYS A 370 3.18 21.83 4.56
CA LYS A 370 3.01 20.92 3.40
C LYS A 370 1.74 20.08 3.47
N TYR A 371 1.35 19.62 4.67
CA TYR A 371 0.18 18.77 4.86
C TYR A 371 -1.12 19.53 4.55
N GLU A 372 -1.31 20.72 5.13
CA GLU A 372 -2.52 21.53 4.88
C GLU A 372 -2.57 22.05 3.43
N PHE A 373 -1.42 22.40 2.86
CA PHE A 373 -1.34 22.79 1.45
C PHE A 373 -1.73 21.65 0.51
N CYS A 374 -1.19 20.44 0.76
CA CYS A 374 -1.53 19.22 0.03
C CYS A 374 -3.04 18.93 0.12
N LYS A 375 -3.61 19.02 1.31
CA LYS A 375 -5.06 18.83 1.54
C LYS A 375 -5.89 19.81 0.72
N ASN A 376 -5.47 21.08 0.60
CA ASN A 376 -6.15 22.04 -0.26
C ASN A 376 -6.01 21.72 -1.76
N ILE A 377 -4.83 21.29 -2.20
CA ILE A 377 -4.62 20.83 -3.59
C ILE A 377 -5.55 19.65 -3.90
N LEU A 378 -5.66 18.67 -3.00
CA LEU A 378 -6.51 17.49 -3.18
C LEU A 378 -8.00 17.83 -3.25
N LYS A 379 -8.47 18.87 -2.53
CA LYS A 379 -9.84 19.40 -2.73
C LYS A 379 -10.05 19.92 -4.15
N SER A 380 -9.05 20.58 -4.72
CA SER A 380 -9.09 21.05 -6.10
C SER A 380 -9.07 19.87 -7.09
N VAL A 381 -8.27 18.83 -6.84
CA VAL A 381 -8.30 17.57 -7.61
C VAL A 381 -9.70 16.97 -7.60
N GLN A 382 -10.32 16.84 -6.42
CA GLN A 382 -11.64 16.26 -6.27
C GLN A 382 -12.71 17.03 -7.07
N LYS A 383 -12.67 18.37 -7.03
CA LYS A 383 -13.58 19.21 -7.81
C LYS A 383 -13.38 19.00 -9.32
N ARG A 384 -12.13 18.99 -9.79
CA ARG A 384 -11.80 18.78 -11.20
C ARG A 384 -12.18 17.38 -11.67
N PHE A 385 -11.99 16.36 -10.83
CA PHE A 385 -12.41 14.99 -11.13
C PHE A 385 -13.93 14.89 -11.35
N LYS A 386 -14.72 15.50 -10.46
CA LYS A 386 -16.19 15.56 -10.63
C LYS A 386 -16.59 16.27 -11.91
N ASN A 387 -15.91 17.37 -12.26
CA ASN A 387 -16.15 18.08 -13.52
C ASN A 387 -15.83 17.24 -14.77
N ARG A 388 -15.01 16.19 -14.63
CA ARG A 388 -14.63 15.25 -15.70
C ARG A 388 -15.48 13.98 -15.74
N GLU A 389 -16.53 13.86 -14.92
CA GLU A 389 -17.34 12.64 -14.83
C GLU A 389 -17.85 12.17 -16.20
N SER A 390 -18.41 13.08 -17.02
CA SER A 390 -18.86 12.77 -18.38
C SER A 390 -17.72 12.30 -19.29
N CYS A 391 -16.52 12.84 -19.13
CA CYS A 391 -15.34 12.42 -19.90
C CYS A 391 -14.94 10.98 -19.56
N TYR A 392 -14.99 10.59 -18.29
CA TYR A 392 -14.71 9.21 -17.89
C TYR A 392 -15.77 8.23 -18.37
N GLN A 393 -17.05 8.64 -18.39
CA GLN A 393 -18.13 7.83 -18.97
C GLN A 393 -17.95 7.62 -20.47
N ILE A 394 -17.54 8.65 -21.22
CA ILE A 394 -17.16 8.54 -22.63
C ILE A 394 -16.03 7.52 -22.79
N VAL A 395 -14.94 7.68 -22.05
CA VAL A 395 -13.76 6.80 -22.15
C VAL A 395 -14.11 5.35 -21.78
N SER A 396 -15.01 5.14 -20.81
CA SER A 396 -15.51 3.79 -20.48
C SER A 396 -16.19 3.15 -21.68
N ARG A 397 -17.06 3.87 -22.40
CA ARG A 397 -17.70 3.34 -23.62
C ARG A 397 -16.70 2.91 -24.68
N PHE A 398 -15.62 3.68 -24.85
CA PHE A 398 -14.53 3.29 -25.76
C PHE A 398 -13.81 2.03 -25.29
N ARG A 399 -13.53 1.90 -23.98
CA ARG A 399 -12.94 0.68 -23.40
C ARG A 399 -13.84 -0.54 -23.57
N ASP A 400 -15.14 -0.34 -23.45
CA ASP A 400 -16.15 -1.39 -23.56
C ASP A 400 -16.47 -1.76 -25.03
N GLY A 401 -15.86 -1.09 -26.01
CA GLY A 401 -16.11 -1.33 -27.44
C GLY A 401 -17.44 -0.79 -27.95
N GLU A 402 -18.07 0.15 -27.25
CA GLU A 402 -19.40 0.72 -27.56
C GLU A 402 -19.37 2.26 -27.75
N PRO A 403 -18.51 2.80 -28.63
CA PRO A 403 -18.40 4.25 -28.83
C PRO A 403 -19.64 4.85 -29.50
N LYS A 404 -20.01 6.08 -29.14
CA LYS A 404 -21.06 6.86 -29.84
C LYS A 404 -20.44 7.90 -30.77
N GLU A 405 -21.14 8.26 -31.84
CA GLU A 405 -20.68 9.24 -32.83
C GLU A 405 -20.40 10.63 -32.21
N THR A 406 -21.17 11.04 -31.20
CA THR A 406 -21.02 12.34 -30.53
C THR A 406 -19.92 12.38 -29.48
N ASP A 407 -19.38 11.23 -29.07
CA ASP A 407 -18.51 11.12 -27.89
C ASP A 407 -17.20 11.91 -28.05
N LEU A 408 -16.56 11.82 -29.22
CA LEU A 408 -15.32 12.56 -29.48
C LEU A 408 -15.54 14.08 -29.50
N VAL A 409 -16.68 14.53 -30.02
CA VAL A 409 -17.05 15.95 -30.06
C VAL A 409 -17.27 16.49 -28.65
N GLU A 410 -17.94 15.72 -27.79
CA GLU A 410 -18.14 16.09 -26.39
C GLU A 410 -16.82 16.11 -25.62
N LEU A 411 -15.96 15.12 -25.80
CA LEU A 411 -14.66 15.05 -25.13
C LEU A 411 -13.76 16.22 -25.50
N LYS A 412 -13.74 16.62 -26.78
CA LYS A 412 -12.96 17.77 -27.28
C LYS A 412 -13.37 19.11 -26.67
N LYS A 413 -14.58 19.25 -26.13
CA LYS A 413 -14.99 20.49 -25.43
C LYS A 413 -14.11 20.81 -24.22
N PHE A 414 -13.51 19.79 -23.59
CA PHE A 414 -12.67 19.93 -22.40
C PHE A 414 -11.18 20.07 -22.71
N GLU A 415 -10.75 19.76 -23.94
CA GLU A 415 -9.34 19.69 -24.37
C GLU A 415 -8.55 20.97 -24.07
N LYS A 416 -9.16 22.14 -24.27
CA LYS A 416 -8.47 23.43 -24.09
C LYS A 416 -8.14 23.74 -22.62
N ASN A 417 -8.93 23.23 -21.68
CA ASN A 417 -8.88 23.65 -20.28
C ASN A 417 -8.43 22.53 -19.32
N ASP A 418 -8.34 21.29 -19.79
CA ASP A 418 -8.02 20.14 -18.96
C ASP A 418 -6.86 19.31 -19.54
N LEU A 419 -5.76 19.26 -18.77
CA LEU A 419 -4.55 18.55 -19.18
C LEU A 419 -4.77 17.03 -19.28
N ILE A 420 -5.57 16.43 -18.39
CA ILE A 420 -5.83 14.98 -18.41
C ILE A 420 -6.64 14.63 -19.65
N VAL A 421 -7.68 15.42 -19.96
CA VAL A 421 -8.46 15.19 -21.18
C VAL A 421 -7.58 15.32 -22.43
N LYS A 422 -6.76 16.37 -22.49
CA LYS A 422 -5.90 16.65 -23.65
C LYS A 422 -4.81 15.60 -23.86
N TYR A 423 -4.11 15.19 -22.81
CA TYR A 423 -2.90 14.37 -22.93
C TYR A 423 -3.12 12.88 -22.64
N ASP A 424 -4.22 12.49 -21.98
CA ASP A 424 -4.49 11.08 -21.66
C ASP A 424 -5.75 10.58 -22.38
N LEU A 425 -6.90 11.22 -22.15
CA LEU A 425 -8.20 10.66 -22.57
C LEU A 425 -8.40 10.74 -24.09
N ILE A 426 -8.15 11.91 -24.71
CA ILE A 426 -8.30 12.09 -26.16
C ILE A 426 -7.31 11.20 -26.94
N PRO A 427 -6.02 11.12 -26.58
CA PRO A 427 -5.09 10.20 -27.25
C PRO A 427 -5.53 8.74 -27.20
N PHE A 428 -6.04 8.27 -26.06
CA PHE A 428 -6.60 6.91 -25.94
C PHE A 428 -7.81 6.71 -26.87
N VAL A 429 -8.78 7.63 -26.85
CA VAL A 429 -9.96 7.54 -27.73
C VAL A 429 -9.56 7.54 -29.21
N ASN A 430 -8.62 8.39 -29.59
CA ASN A 430 -8.12 8.45 -30.96
C ASN A 430 -7.38 7.17 -31.38
N SER A 431 -6.67 6.50 -30.48
CA SER A 431 -5.98 5.25 -30.80
C SER A 431 -6.97 4.10 -31.02
N VAL A 432 -8.03 4.03 -30.20
CA VAL A 432 -9.14 3.08 -30.39
C VAL A 432 -9.87 3.33 -31.70
N LEU A 433 -10.20 4.58 -32.04
CA LEU A 433 -10.88 4.92 -33.30
C LEU A 433 -10.07 4.54 -34.56
N LYS A 434 -8.73 4.55 -34.47
CA LYS A 434 -7.86 4.15 -35.58
C LYS A 434 -7.79 2.63 -35.76
N ASN A 435 -7.98 1.85 -34.69
CA ASN A 435 -7.90 0.40 -34.72
C ASN A 435 -9.29 -0.24 -34.62
N LYS A 436 -9.84 -0.67 -35.77
CA LYS A 436 -11.16 -1.29 -35.85
C LYS A 436 -11.26 -2.65 -35.14
N GLU A 437 -10.14 -3.33 -34.89
CA GLU A 437 -10.15 -4.62 -34.18
C GLU A 437 -10.43 -4.44 -32.68
N TYR A 438 -10.03 -3.31 -32.08
CA TYR A 438 -10.17 -3.09 -30.64
C TYR A 438 -11.61 -3.27 -30.16
N SER A 439 -12.56 -2.57 -30.80
CA SER A 439 -13.98 -2.63 -30.40
C SER A 439 -14.57 -4.02 -30.58
N LEU A 440 -14.15 -4.75 -31.62
CA LEU A 440 -14.60 -6.12 -31.86
C LEU A 440 -14.12 -7.06 -30.75
N ILE A 441 -12.84 -6.97 -30.38
CA ILE A 441 -12.27 -7.80 -29.31
C ILE A 441 -12.92 -7.47 -27.96
N ALA A 442 -13.09 -6.19 -27.64
CA ALA A 442 -13.77 -5.77 -26.41
C ALA A 442 -15.20 -6.33 -26.31
N GLN A 443 -15.95 -6.31 -27.42
CA GLN A 443 -17.29 -6.93 -27.48
C GLN A 443 -17.25 -8.45 -27.32
N GLN A 444 -16.28 -9.13 -27.95
CA GLN A 444 -16.10 -10.58 -27.81
C GLN A 444 -15.78 -10.99 -26.37
N ILE A 445 -14.91 -10.24 -25.68
CA ILE A 445 -14.61 -10.46 -24.25
C ILE A 445 -15.88 -10.30 -23.41
N LYS A 446 -16.64 -9.22 -23.66
CA LYS A 446 -17.89 -8.94 -22.94
C LYS A 446 -18.95 -10.04 -23.16
N GLU A 447 -19.07 -10.56 -24.37
CA GLU A 447 -20.00 -11.65 -24.68
C GLU A 447 -19.57 -13.00 -24.08
N ALA A 448 -18.29 -13.35 -24.21
CA ALA A 448 -17.73 -14.58 -23.64
C ALA A 448 -17.82 -14.57 -22.10
N GLY A 449 -17.52 -13.42 -21.48
CA GLY A 449 -17.70 -13.19 -20.05
C GLY A 449 -19.14 -13.37 -19.56
N LYS A 450 -20.12 -12.89 -20.33
CA LYS A 450 -21.55 -13.09 -20.02
C LYS A 450 -22.00 -14.54 -20.19
N LYS A 451 -21.47 -15.26 -21.19
CA LYS A 451 -21.83 -16.65 -21.47
C LYS A 451 -21.11 -17.66 -20.57
N GLY A 452 -20.07 -17.25 -19.86
CA GLY A 452 -19.23 -18.15 -19.08
C GLY A 452 -18.31 -19.03 -19.94
N ASP A 453 -17.94 -18.55 -21.14
CA ASP A 453 -17.15 -19.33 -22.09
C ASP A 453 -15.65 -19.18 -21.81
N ILE A 454 -15.15 -20.04 -20.91
CA ILE A 454 -13.76 -20.04 -20.44
C ILE A 454 -12.79 -20.32 -21.60
N ASN A 455 -13.12 -21.25 -22.49
CA ASN A 455 -12.27 -21.59 -23.63
C ASN A 455 -12.14 -20.41 -24.58
N LYS A 456 -13.24 -19.71 -24.85
CA LYS A 456 -13.18 -18.53 -25.73
C LYS A 456 -12.40 -17.38 -25.10
N LEU A 457 -12.53 -17.16 -23.78
CA LEU A 457 -11.75 -16.15 -23.06
C LEU A 457 -10.25 -16.45 -23.08
N ALA A 458 -9.86 -17.71 -22.91
CA ALA A 458 -8.46 -18.15 -23.03
C ALA A 458 -7.92 -17.92 -24.45
N GLU A 459 -8.67 -18.31 -25.48
CA GLU A 459 -8.30 -18.07 -26.89
C GLU A 459 -8.11 -16.57 -27.20
N ILE A 460 -9.00 -15.71 -26.69
CA ILE A 460 -8.86 -14.25 -26.88
C ILE A 460 -7.61 -13.73 -26.16
N ARG A 461 -7.35 -14.18 -24.93
CA ARG A 461 -6.16 -13.79 -24.16
C ARG A 461 -4.88 -14.19 -24.90
N ASP A 462 -4.80 -15.41 -25.39
CA ASP A 462 -3.59 -15.93 -26.04
C ASP A 462 -3.32 -15.19 -27.36
N ASN A 463 -4.37 -14.91 -28.15
CA ASN A 463 -4.27 -14.04 -29.33
C ASN A 463 -3.79 -12.60 -28.99
N LEU A 464 -4.22 -12.06 -27.85
CA LEU A 464 -3.79 -10.73 -27.37
C LEU A 464 -2.33 -10.71 -26.89
N LEU A 465 -1.79 -11.85 -26.44
CA LEU A 465 -0.38 -11.98 -26.08
C LEU A 465 0.53 -11.94 -27.32
N GLU A 466 0.08 -12.55 -28.43
CA GLU A 466 0.80 -12.55 -29.70
C GLU A 466 0.71 -11.22 -30.46
N LYS A 467 -0.47 -10.59 -30.51
CA LYS A 467 -0.67 -9.33 -31.24
C LYS A 467 -0.14 -8.11 -30.46
N ILE A 468 0.74 -7.33 -31.08
CA ILE A 468 1.37 -6.15 -30.43
C ILE A 468 0.65 -4.83 -30.77
N ASP A 469 0.00 -4.73 -31.93
CA ASP A 469 -0.50 -3.45 -32.49
C ASP A 469 -1.87 -2.98 -31.94
N ILE A 470 -2.42 -3.69 -30.95
CA ILE A 470 -3.72 -3.36 -30.36
C ILE A 470 -3.53 -2.25 -29.31
N PRO A 471 -4.22 -1.10 -29.43
CA PRO A 471 -4.10 -0.03 -28.45
C PRO A 471 -4.58 -0.53 -27.08
N ASN A 472 -3.86 -0.17 -26.03
CA ASN A 472 -4.23 -0.53 -24.66
C ASN A 472 -4.45 -2.04 -24.45
N ARG A 473 -3.69 -2.90 -25.17
CA ARG A 473 -3.82 -4.37 -25.09
C ARG A 473 -3.74 -4.93 -23.67
N GLY A 474 -2.94 -4.29 -22.81
CA GLY A 474 -2.78 -4.71 -21.41
C GLY A 474 -4.10 -4.71 -20.64
N ASP A 475 -4.95 -3.69 -20.85
CA ASP A 475 -6.27 -3.62 -20.22
C ASP A 475 -7.20 -4.72 -20.75
N LEU A 476 -7.12 -5.07 -22.05
CA LEU A 476 -7.93 -6.17 -22.62
C LEU A 476 -7.49 -7.53 -22.07
N ILE A 477 -6.18 -7.77 -21.95
CA ILE A 477 -5.62 -8.97 -21.34
C ILE A 477 -6.07 -9.07 -19.88
N GLU A 478 -5.97 -7.97 -19.13
CA GLU A 478 -6.40 -7.93 -17.74
C GLU A 478 -7.91 -8.14 -17.59
N TRP A 479 -8.72 -7.61 -18.51
CA TRP A 479 -10.16 -7.89 -18.55
C TRP A 479 -10.44 -9.38 -18.79
N CYS A 480 -9.76 -10.01 -19.74
CA CYS A 480 -9.85 -11.47 -19.96
C CYS A 480 -9.47 -12.24 -18.68
N ASN A 481 -8.33 -11.90 -18.08
CA ASN A 481 -7.85 -12.53 -16.84
C ASN A 481 -8.84 -12.36 -15.70
N HIS A 482 -9.47 -11.19 -15.58
CA HIS A 482 -10.48 -10.92 -14.55
C HIS A 482 -11.77 -11.72 -14.77
N GLU A 483 -12.28 -11.83 -16.00
CA GLU A 483 -13.45 -12.67 -16.29
C GLU A 483 -13.14 -14.15 -16.10
N LEU A 484 -11.95 -14.61 -16.53
CA LEU A 484 -11.47 -15.97 -16.26
C LEU A 484 -11.41 -16.22 -14.75
N TYR A 485 -10.72 -15.36 -14.00
CA TYR A 485 -10.65 -15.42 -12.54
C TYR A 485 -12.04 -15.46 -11.92
N ARG A 486 -12.95 -14.57 -12.31
CA ARG A 486 -14.31 -14.52 -11.76
C ARG A 486 -15.08 -15.83 -11.98
N GLN A 487 -14.81 -16.54 -13.08
CA GLN A 487 -15.50 -17.79 -13.43
C GLN A 487 -14.81 -19.04 -12.87
N THR A 488 -13.50 -18.98 -12.59
CA THR A 488 -12.70 -20.15 -12.19
C THR A 488 -12.18 -20.09 -10.76
N VAL A 489 -12.21 -18.92 -10.11
CA VAL A 489 -11.71 -18.75 -8.74
C VAL A 489 -12.37 -19.76 -7.81
N THR A 490 -11.53 -20.54 -7.14
CA THR A 490 -11.96 -21.51 -6.14
C THR A 490 -11.00 -21.43 -4.96
N ASP A 491 -11.54 -21.27 -3.76
CA ASP A 491 -10.78 -21.21 -2.52
C ASP A 491 -10.86 -22.57 -1.80
N TYR A 492 -9.70 -23.08 -1.42
CA TYR A 492 -9.55 -24.33 -0.67
C TYR A 492 -8.85 -24.07 0.65
N VAL A 493 -9.33 -24.70 1.70
CA VAL A 493 -8.72 -24.65 3.03
C VAL A 493 -8.29 -26.07 3.42
N ILE A 494 -7.03 -26.21 3.79
CA ILE A 494 -6.45 -27.45 4.31
C ILE A 494 -5.71 -27.19 5.62
N LYS A 495 -5.53 -28.24 6.42
CA LYS A 495 -4.55 -28.21 7.52
C LYS A 495 -3.13 -28.40 6.96
N TYR A 496 -2.15 -27.75 7.59
CA TYR A 496 -0.75 -27.85 7.17
C TYR A 496 -0.27 -29.31 7.13
N SER A 497 -0.73 -30.17 8.05
CA SER A 497 -0.41 -31.62 8.03
C SER A 497 -0.61 -32.32 6.68
N TYR A 498 -1.54 -31.86 5.83
CA TYR A 498 -1.83 -32.43 4.51
C TYR A 498 -1.09 -31.75 3.34
N TRP A 499 -0.20 -30.78 3.60
CA TRP A 499 0.42 -30.00 2.52
C TRP A 499 1.24 -30.87 1.56
N LYS A 500 1.86 -31.96 2.05
CA LYS A 500 2.68 -32.87 1.23
C LYS A 500 1.85 -33.66 0.23
N ASP A 501 0.66 -34.10 0.64
CA ASP A 501 -0.25 -34.86 -0.22
C ASP A 501 -0.77 -33.96 -1.34
N VAL A 502 -1.24 -32.76 -0.98
CA VAL A 502 -1.68 -31.74 -1.96
C VAL A 502 -0.54 -31.37 -2.91
N TRP A 503 0.66 -31.14 -2.39
CA TRP A 503 1.82 -30.84 -3.23
C TRP A 503 2.14 -31.98 -4.21
N ALA A 504 2.14 -33.24 -3.74
CA ALA A 504 2.44 -34.40 -4.58
C ALA A 504 1.43 -34.58 -5.71
N ASP A 505 0.13 -34.45 -5.43
CA ASP A 505 -0.91 -34.59 -6.44
C ASP A 505 -0.84 -33.48 -7.50
N ILE A 506 -0.61 -32.23 -7.08
CA ILE A 506 -0.47 -31.11 -8.01
C ILE A 506 0.80 -31.24 -8.85
N ALA A 507 1.93 -31.63 -8.24
CA ALA A 507 3.20 -31.78 -8.94
C ALA A 507 3.20 -32.95 -9.94
N SER A 508 2.38 -33.97 -9.71
CA SER A 508 2.20 -35.09 -10.64
C SER A 508 1.56 -34.65 -11.96
N GLU A 509 0.50 -33.83 -11.89
CA GLU A 509 -0.18 -33.30 -13.08
C GLU A 509 0.54 -32.08 -13.69
N PHE A 510 1.18 -31.27 -12.85
CA PHE A 510 1.88 -30.05 -13.25
C PHE A 510 3.34 -30.05 -12.78
N PRO A 511 4.26 -30.76 -13.49
CA PRO A 511 5.65 -30.90 -13.07
C PRO A 511 6.40 -29.56 -12.93
N ASN A 512 6.01 -28.56 -13.72
CA ASN A 512 6.55 -27.20 -13.65
C ASN A 512 6.22 -26.46 -12.35
N LEU A 513 5.25 -26.94 -11.56
CA LEU A 513 4.84 -26.36 -10.28
C LEU A 513 5.52 -26.97 -9.06
N ASP A 514 6.32 -28.04 -9.22
CA ASP A 514 6.92 -28.78 -8.10
C ASP A 514 7.71 -27.86 -7.15
N GLN A 515 8.78 -27.24 -7.63
CA GLN A 515 9.64 -26.39 -6.80
C GLN A 515 8.91 -25.13 -6.28
N PRO A 516 8.14 -24.38 -7.11
CA PRO A 516 7.38 -23.23 -6.62
C PRO A 516 6.41 -23.55 -5.48
N LEU A 517 5.73 -24.70 -5.53
CA LEU A 517 4.80 -25.15 -4.49
C LEU A 517 5.53 -25.56 -3.22
N LYS A 518 6.60 -26.36 -3.32
CA LYS A 518 7.45 -26.68 -2.17
C LYS A 518 7.89 -25.42 -1.44
N ASP A 519 8.43 -24.46 -2.18
CA ASP A 519 8.88 -23.20 -1.61
C ASP A 519 7.74 -22.45 -0.93
N ALA A 520 6.53 -22.49 -1.49
CA ALA A 520 5.35 -21.83 -0.94
C ALA A 520 4.93 -22.44 0.41
N PHE A 521 4.91 -23.78 0.52
CA PHE A 521 4.55 -24.48 1.75
C PHE A 521 5.66 -24.48 2.83
N ASN A 522 6.92 -24.21 2.47
CA ASN A 522 8.07 -24.39 3.38
C ASN A 522 8.12 -23.41 4.57
N GLN A 523 7.50 -22.23 4.46
CA GLN A 523 7.56 -21.21 5.51
C GLN A 523 6.29 -20.37 5.56
N ARG A 524 6.12 -19.63 6.66
CA ARG A 524 4.98 -18.72 6.88
C ARG A 524 4.97 -17.56 5.88
N GLN A 525 4.24 -17.71 4.79
CA GLN A 525 4.18 -16.73 3.72
C GLN A 525 2.90 -16.81 2.92
N THR A 526 2.63 -15.74 2.19
CA THR A 526 1.69 -15.75 1.07
C THR A 526 2.54 -15.73 -0.19
N LYS A 527 2.43 -16.76 -1.04
CA LYS A 527 3.18 -16.88 -2.28
C LYS A 527 2.22 -17.07 -3.44
N GLN A 528 2.35 -16.21 -4.44
CA GLN A 528 1.63 -16.33 -5.71
C GLN A 528 2.53 -17.07 -6.70
N ILE A 529 2.01 -18.15 -7.27
CA ILE A 529 2.65 -18.95 -8.31
C ILE A 529 1.85 -18.73 -9.59
N ARG A 530 2.52 -18.31 -10.66
CA ARG A 530 1.90 -17.97 -11.94
C ARG A 530 2.53 -18.78 -13.06
N THR A 531 1.69 -19.42 -13.86
CA THR A 531 2.02 -19.92 -15.20
C THR A 531 1.25 -19.12 -16.25
N GLU A 532 1.31 -19.51 -17.51
CA GLU A 532 0.59 -18.82 -18.60
C GLU A 532 -0.93 -18.85 -18.42
N ASP A 533 -1.49 -19.95 -17.92
CA ASP A 533 -2.94 -20.17 -17.82
C ASP A 533 -3.46 -20.43 -16.40
N LEU A 534 -2.60 -20.34 -15.38
CA LEU A 534 -2.91 -20.70 -14.00
C LEU A 534 -2.25 -19.75 -12.99
N LEU A 535 -3.04 -19.27 -12.05
CA LEU A 535 -2.62 -18.54 -10.86
C LEU A 535 -3.03 -19.33 -9.62
N ILE A 536 -2.03 -19.72 -8.82
CA ILE A 536 -2.22 -20.32 -7.50
C ILE A 536 -1.70 -19.33 -6.45
N GLU A 537 -2.55 -18.96 -5.50
CA GLU A 537 -2.13 -18.21 -4.31
C GLU A 537 -2.18 -19.12 -3.09
N VAL A 538 -1.01 -19.41 -2.53
CA VAL A 538 -0.87 -20.23 -1.31
C VAL A 538 -0.56 -19.30 -0.14
N ASN A 539 -1.42 -19.31 0.87
CA ASN A 539 -1.23 -18.58 2.11
C ASN A 539 -1.08 -19.56 3.29
N VAL A 540 0.17 -19.73 3.75
CA VAL A 540 0.52 -20.55 4.91
C VAL A 540 0.51 -19.67 6.16
N THR A 541 -0.49 -19.86 7.03
CA THR A 541 -0.60 -19.06 8.27
C THR A 541 0.38 -19.52 9.33
N GLY A 542 0.71 -20.81 9.35
CA GLY A 542 1.68 -21.42 10.26
C GLY A 542 2.23 -22.73 9.70
N THR A 543 3.32 -23.21 10.29
CA THR A 543 3.99 -24.46 9.92
C THR A 543 3.81 -25.56 10.98
N GLU A 544 2.84 -25.37 11.88
CA GLU A 544 2.42 -26.39 12.85
C GLU A 544 1.29 -27.22 12.23
N ASP A 545 1.13 -28.49 12.60
CA ASP A 545 0.23 -29.44 11.91
C ASP A 545 -1.24 -28.99 11.82
N ASP A 546 -1.72 -28.23 12.82
CA ASP A 546 -3.07 -27.68 12.89
C ASP A 546 -3.20 -26.27 12.26
N SER A 547 -2.10 -25.69 11.79
CA SER A 547 -2.14 -24.40 11.08
C SER A 547 -2.92 -24.52 9.78
N LEU A 548 -3.59 -23.44 9.38
CA LEU A 548 -4.38 -23.42 8.15
C LEU A 548 -3.52 -23.02 6.95
N VAL A 549 -3.79 -23.65 5.81
CA VAL A 549 -3.25 -23.25 4.53
C VAL A 549 -4.41 -22.96 3.60
N ASN A 550 -4.48 -21.72 3.13
CA ASN A 550 -5.47 -21.31 2.15
C ASN A 550 -4.82 -21.39 0.77
N ILE A 551 -5.45 -22.13 -0.14
CA ILE A 551 -5.01 -22.29 -1.53
C ILE A 551 -6.11 -21.75 -2.42
N GLN A 552 -5.83 -20.66 -3.12
CA GLN A 552 -6.72 -20.15 -4.14
C GLN A 552 -6.20 -20.56 -5.51
N VAL A 553 -7.10 -21.08 -6.34
CA VAL A 553 -6.83 -21.45 -7.74
C VAL A 553 -7.69 -20.59 -8.66
N SER A 554 -7.10 -20.05 -9.71
CA SER A 554 -7.79 -19.28 -10.74
C SER A 554 -7.01 -19.31 -12.06
N GLY A 555 -7.68 -19.08 -13.19
CA GLY A 555 -7.04 -19.11 -14.51
C GLY A 555 -7.99 -19.60 -15.61
N GLY A 556 -7.43 -20.14 -16.69
CA GLY A 556 -8.20 -20.74 -17.79
C GLY A 556 -8.33 -22.25 -17.67
N SER A 557 -7.95 -22.97 -18.71
CA SER A 557 -8.15 -24.40 -18.87
C SER A 557 -7.40 -25.24 -17.82
N ASP A 558 -6.18 -24.85 -17.48
CA ASP A 558 -5.38 -25.56 -16.46
C ASP A 558 -5.94 -25.38 -15.05
N ALA A 559 -6.59 -24.25 -14.77
CA ALA A 559 -7.28 -24.02 -13.50
C ALA A 559 -8.49 -24.97 -13.32
N LEU A 560 -9.21 -25.27 -14.40
CA LEU A 560 -10.31 -26.25 -14.36
C LEU A 560 -9.81 -27.68 -14.09
N LYS A 561 -8.69 -28.07 -14.71
CA LYS A 561 -8.05 -29.36 -14.43
C LYS A 561 -7.60 -29.46 -12.98
N LEU A 562 -6.90 -28.45 -12.48
CA LEU A 562 -6.44 -28.41 -11.10
C LEU A 562 -7.60 -28.44 -10.10
N ARG A 563 -8.70 -27.74 -10.40
CA ARG A 563 -9.93 -27.78 -9.62
C ARG A 563 -10.51 -29.20 -9.57
N SER A 564 -10.60 -29.88 -10.71
CA SER A 564 -11.11 -31.26 -10.74
C SER A 564 -10.26 -32.23 -9.91
N LEU A 565 -8.94 -32.01 -9.87
CA LEU A 565 -8.02 -32.78 -9.05
C LEU A 565 -8.23 -32.47 -7.56
N MET A 566 -8.31 -31.20 -7.18
CA MET A 566 -8.48 -30.78 -5.79
C MET A 566 -9.85 -31.14 -5.21
N ASP A 567 -10.91 -31.07 -6.00
CA ASP A 567 -12.27 -31.46 -5.60
C ASP A 567 -12.38 -32.96 -5.25
N ASN A 568 -11.45 -33.81 -5.73
CA ASN A 568 -11.41 -35.24 -5.42
C ASN A 568 -10.71 -35.58 -4.09
N LEU A 569 -10.08 -34.60 -3.44
CA LEU A 569 -9.32 -34.82 -2.20
C LEU A 569 -10.23 -34.71 -0.97
N SER A 570 -10.37 -35.82 -0.23
CA SER A 570 -11.36 -35.96 0.86
C SER A 570 -11.14 -35.06 2.09
N PHE A 571 -9.95 -34.48 2.24
CA PHE A 571 -9.55 -33.66 3.39
C PHE A 571 -9.59 -32.14 3.10
N ILE A 572 -10.05 -31.74 1.91
CA ILE A 572 -10.12 -30.35 1.49
C ILE A 572 -11.50 -29.77 1.77
N GLN A 573 -11.53 -28.58 2.38
CA GLN A 573 -12.76 -27.80 2.49
C GLN A 573 -12.80 -26.78 1.36
N LYS A 574 -13.80 -26.88 0.50
CA LYS A 574 -14.08 -25.92 -0.57
C LYS A 574 -14.94 -24.78 -0.01
N GLU A 575 -14.50 -23.55 -0.20
CA GLU A 575 -15.32 -22.38 0.09
C GLU A 575 -16.11 -21.98 -1.17
N GLU A 576 -17.42 -21.77 -1.02
CA GLU A 576 -18.30 -21.25 -2.08
C GLU A 576 -18.28 -19.73 -2.20
#